data_AF-A0A972DFI8-F1
#
_entry.id   AF-A0A972DFI8-F1
#
_cell.length_a   1.000
_cell.length_b   1.000
_cell.length_c   1.000
_cell.angle_alpha   90.00
_cell.angle_beta   90.00
_cell.angle_gamma   90.00
#
_symmetry.space_group_name_H-M   'P 1'
#
loop_
_entity.id
_entity.type
_entity.pdbx_description
1 polymer ?
#
loop_
_entity_poly.entity_id
_entity_poly.type
_entity_poly.pdbx_seq_one_letter_code
_entity_poly.pdbx_strand_id
1 'polypeptide(L)'
;MKRGCKITERKEYIFGDDRPFLSCHASTLVELDNGDTLAAWFGGTAEKKPDTAIWYARRKDGNWSFPQVLADEEGIAHWNPVLFKAPDGRIILYYKVGENDSLW
;
A
#
# COMPACT_ATOMS: atom_id res chain seq x y z
N MET A 1 -32.32 7.48 -18.58
CA MET A 1 -32.01 6.18 -17.93
C MET A 1 -30.80 6.37 -17.01
N LYS A 2 -30.98 6.38 -15.68
CA LYS A 2 -29.84 6.31 -14.76
C LYS A 2 -29.30 4.88 -14.85
N ARG A 3 -28.12 4.68 -15.45
CA ARG A 3 -27.41 3.39 -15.39
C ARG A 3 -27.15 3.12 -13.91
N GLY A 4 -27.82 2.12 -13.34
CA GLY A 4 -27.57 1.71 -11.96
C GLY A 4 -26.10 1.33 -11.81
N CYS A 5 -25.41 1.92 -10.84
CA CYS A 5 -24.07 1.50 -10.49
C CYS A 5 -24.17 0.07 -9.94
N LYS A 6 -23.60 -0.89 -10.65
CA LYS A 6 -23.53 -2.28 -10.19
C LYS A 6 -22.30 -2.40 -9.30
N ILE A 7 -22.49 -2.48 -8.00
CA ILE A 7 -21.41 -2.74 -7.05
C ILE A 7 -21.05 -4.22 -7.13
N THR A 8 -19.78 -4.53 -7.31
CA THR A 8 -19.24 -5.89 -7.23
C THR A 8 -18.26 -5.96 -6.07
N GLU A 9 -18.40 -6.97 -5.22
CA GLU A 9 -17.49 -7.23 -4.09
C GLU A 9 -16.53 -8.37 -4.44
N ARG A 10 -15.27 -8.24 -4.01
CA ARG A 10 -14.26 -9.30 -4.06
C ARG A 10 -13.49 -9.28 -2.75
N LYS A 11 -13.36 -10.45 -2.12
CA LYS A 11 -12.51 -10.68 -0.95
C LYS A 11 -11.37 -11.59 -1.34
N GLU A 12 -10.14 -11.10 -1.21
CA GLU A 12 -8.92 -11.85 -1.47
C GLU A 12 -7.78 -11.33 -0.60
N TYR A 13 -6.76 -12.17 -0.39
CA TYR A 13 -5.51 -11.74 0.23
C TYR A 13 -4.57 -11.16 -0.83
N ILE A 14 -3.78 -10.16 -0.45
CA ILE A 14 -2.72 -9.61 -1.31
C ILE A 14 -1.45 -10.48 -1.26
N PHE A 15 -1.19 -11.10 -0.12
CA PHE A 15 -0.02 -11.94 0.16
C PHE A 15 -0.36 -13.04 1.18
N GLY A 16 0.44 -14.10 1.20
CA GLY A 16 0.36 -15.19 2.18
C GLY A 16 1.29 -14.98 3.39
N ASP A 17 1.55 -16.07 4.11
CA ASP A 17 2.42 -16.08 5.29
C ASP A 17 3.92 -16.07 4.95
N ASP A 18 4.28 -16.23 3.68
CA ASP A 18 5.63 -16.10 3.13
C ASP A 18 6.10 -14.64 2.98
N ARG A 19 5.33 -13.70 3.53
CA ARG A 19 5.58 -12.26 3.49
C ARG A 19 6.83 -11.84 4.27
N PRO A 20 7.50 -10.73 3.87
CA PRO A 20 8.76 -10.28 4.45
C PRO A 20 8.61 -9.45 5.74
N PHE A 21 7.41 -9.32 6.29
CA PHE A 21 7.10 -8.54 7.49
C PHE A 21 6.20 -9.29 8.45
N LEU A 22 6.37 -9.09 9.76
CA LEU A 22 5.56 -9.73 10.78
C LEU A 22 4.21 -9.02 10.96
N SER A 23 4.19 -7.70 10.80
CA SER A 23 3.00 -6.87 10.91
C SER A 23 2.88 -5.88 9.74
N CYS A 24 1.65 -5.52 9.39
CA CYS A 24 1.33 -4.51 8.39
C CYS A 24 0.04 -3.75 8.76
N HIS A 25 -0.04 -2.47 8.41
CA HIS A 25 -1.21 -1.63 8.73
C HIS A 25 -1.30 -0.42 7.78
N ALA A 26 -2.42 0.32 7.88
CA ALA A 26 -2.78 1.51 7.09
C ALA A 26 -2.60 1.33 5.57
N SER A 27 -3.39 0.44 4.97
CA SER A 27 -3.34 0.21 3.53
C SER A 27 -4.04 1.31 2.73
N THR A 28 -3.59 1.48 1.48
CA THR A 28 -4.16 2.34 0.45
C THR A 28 -4.16 1.59 -0.88
N LEU A 29 -5.05 1.96 -1.80
CA LEU A 29 -5.11 1.38 -3.15
C LEU A 29 -5.46 2.42 -4.19
N VAL A 30 -5.03 2.17 -5.43
CA VAL A 30 -5.37 2.98 -6.60
C VAL A 30 -5.48 2.12 -7.86
N GLU A 31 -6.43 2.46 -8.73
CA GLU A 31 -6.56 1.83 -10.05
C GLU A 31 -5.70 2.58 -11.09
N LEU A 32 -4.87 1.84 -11.81
CA LEU A 32 -4.02 2.33 -12.88
C LEU A 32 -4.80 2.44 -14.19
N ASP A 33 -4.33 3.27 -15.12
CA ASP A 33 -5.00 3.47 -16.42
C ASP A 33 -5.10 2.19 -17.27
N ASN A 34 -4.22 1.21 -17.01
CA ASN A 34 -4.25 -0.08 -17.68
C ASN A 34 -5.18 -1.11 -17.00
N GLY A 35 -5.95 -0.70 -15.99
CA GLY A 35 -6.89 -1.56 -15.24
C GLY A 35 -6.25 -2.39 -14.12
N ASP A 36 -4.94 -2.28 -13.92
CA ASP A 36 -4.28 -2.89 -12.78
C ASP A 36 -4.60 -2.14 -11.48
N THR A 37 -4.39 -2.79 -10.35
CA THR A 37 -4.51 -2.16 -9.02
C THR A 37 -3.14 -2.11 -8.36
N LEU A 38 -2.73 -0.96 -7.83
CA LEU A 38 -1.65 -0.89 -6.85
C LEU A 38 -2.25 -0.82 -5.46
N ALA A 39 -1.67 -1.57 -4.52
CA ALA A 39 -1.93 -1.43 -3.11
C ALA A 39 -0.60 -1.17 -2.38
N ALA A 40 -0.62 -0.32 -1.37
CA ALA A 40 0.52 -0.06 -0.50
C ALA A 40 0.10 -0.04 0.96
N TRP A 41 1.03 -0.32 1.86
CA TRP A 41 0.86 -0.35 3.32
C TRP A 41 2.23 -0.14 3.97
N PHE A 42 2.29 0.20 5.26
CA PHE A 42 3.54 0.08 5.99
C PHE A 42 3.64 -1.30 6.63
N GLY A 43 4.86 -1.83 6.75
CA GLY A 43 5.10 -3.15 7.34
C GLY A 43 6.53 -3.34 7.81
N GLY A 44 6.70 -4.13 8.87
CA GLY A 44 7.97 -4.42 9.54
C GLY A 44 7.77 -5.43 10.68
N THR A 45 8.66 -5.43 11.67
CA THR A 45 8.52 -6.29 12.86
C THR A 45 7.27 -5.94 13.67
N ALA A 46 7.00 -4.66 13.89
CA ALA A 46 5.79 -4.16 14.53
C ALA A 46 5.56 -2.68 14.20
N GLU A 47 4.36 -2.18 14.50
CA GLU A 47 4.09 -0.74 14.44
C GLU A 47 5.08 0.04 15.35
N LYS A 48 5.50 1.24 14.93
CA LYS A 48 6.52 2.09 15.60
C LYS A 48 7.96 1.61 15.52
N LYS A 49 8.24 0.49 14.85
CA LYS A 49 9.60 -0.03 14.77
C LYS A 49 10.39 0.65 13.64
N PRO A 50 11.71 0.84 13.84
CA PRO A 50 12.57 1.50 12.86
C PRO A 50 12.77 0.69 11.58
N ASP A 51 12.31 -0.56 11.54
CA ASP A 51 12.32 -1.43 10.36
C ASP A 51 10.97 -1.41 9.60
N THR A 52 10.06 -0.47 9.91
CA THR A 52 8.87 -0.30 9.08
C THR A 52 9.20 0.43 7.80
N ALA A 53 8.93 -0.23 6.68
CA ALA A 53 9.04 0.33 5.33
C ALA A 53 7.64 0.49 4.72
N ILE A 54 7.52 1.27 3.64
CA ILE A 54 6.35 1.24 2.77
C ILE A 54 6.50 0.07 1.81
N TRP A 55 5.59 -0.89 1.89
CA TRP A 55 5.48 -2.02 0.99
C TRP A 55 4.37 -1.79 -0.02
N TYR A 56 4.48 -2.43 -1.17
CA TYR A 56 3.44 -2.44 -2.18
C TYR A 56 3.31 -3.80 -2.88
N ALA A 57 2.15 -4.01 -3.49
CA ALA A 57 1.93 -5.08 -4.46
C ALA A 57 1.06 -4.56 -5.61
N ARG A 58 1.25 -5.16 -6.79
CA ARG A 58 0.46 -4.87 -7.98
C ARG A 58 -0.44 -6.05 -8.30
N ARG A 59 -1.72 -5.78 -8.49
CA ARG A 59 -2.68 -6.71 -9.06
C ARG A 59 -2.68 -6.56 -10.56
N LYS A 60 -2.21 -7.58 -11.27
CA LYS A 60 -2.19 -7.66 -12.73
C LYS A 60 -2.82 -8.97 -13.17
N ASP A 61 -3.69 -8.91 -14.18
CA ASP A 61 -4.36 -10.10 -14.74
C ASP A 61 -5.03 -11.00 -13.68
N GLY A 62 -5.61 -10.39 -12.64
CA GLY A 62 -6.27 -11.13 -11.57
C GLY A 62 -5.39 -11.54 -10.39
N ASN A 63 -4.06 -11.36 -10.46
CA ASN A 63 -3.11 -11.89 -9.50
C ASN A 63 -2.30 -10.78 -8.84
N TRP A 64 -2.07 -10.89 -7.53
CA TRP A 64 -1.19 -10.00 -6.78
C TRP A 64 0.27 -10.44 -6.93
N SER A 65 1.17 -9.47 -7.14
CA SER A 65 2.60 -9.69 -7.04
C SER A 65 3.01 -9.98 -5.59
N PHE A 66 4.15 -10.65 -5.40
CA PHE A 66 4.78 -10.70 -4.08
C PHE A 66 5.05 -9.28 -3.56
N PRO A 67 4.91 -9.01 -2.24
CA PRO A 67 5.22 -7.72 -1.66
C PRO A 67 6.63 -7.23 -1.97
N GLN A 68 6.75 -5.96 -2.33
CA GLN A 68 8.03 -5.31 -2.62
C GLN A 68 8.13 -4.01 -1.82
N VAL A 69 9.35 -3.62 -1.46
CA VAL A 69 9.60 -2.33 -0.83
C VAL A 69 9.40 -1.22 -1.86
N LEU A 70 8.58 -0.23 -1.51
CA LEU A 70 8.35 0.99 -2.29
C LEU A 70 9.18 2.17 -1.78
N ALA A 71 9.31 2.29 -0.45
CA ALA A 71 10.12 3.31 0.21
C ALA A 71 10.62 2.76 1.56
N ASP A 72 11.89 2.97 1.84
CA ASP A 72 12.56 2.54 3.06
C ASP A 72 13.77 3.45 3.33
N GLU A 73 14.09 3.64 4.60
CA GLU A 73 15.24 4.39 5.08
C GLU A 73 15.71 3.77 6.41
N GLU A 74 16.98 3.36 6.46
CA GLU A 74 17.52 2.61 7.57
C GLU A 74 17.37 3.38 8.89
N GLY A 75 16.74 2.72 9.87
CA GLY A 75 16.57 3.29 11.22
C GLY A 75 15.38 4.25 11.34
N ILE A 76 14.64 4.53 10.26
CA ILE A 76 13.52 5.48 10.27
C ILE A 76 12.21 4.76 9.99
N ALA A 77 11.30 4.77 10.97
CA ALA A 77 9.99 4.18 10.83
C ALA A 77 9.14 4.92 9.76
N HIS A 78 8.55 4.16 8.84
CA HIS A 78 7.63 4.65 7.80
C HIS A 78 6.16 4.38 8.16
N TRP A 79 5.28 5.24 7.67
CA TRP A 79 3.88 5.33 8.12
C TRP A 79 2.89 5.72 7.02
N ASN A 80 1.66 5.24 7.18
CA ASN A 80 0.42 5.73 6.54
C ASN A 80 0.58 6.15 5.07
N PRO A 81 0.91 5.21 4.17
CA PRO A 81 1.00 5.53 2.75
C PRO A 81 -0.35 5.96 2.18
N VAL A 82 -0.32 6.93 1.28
CA VAL A 82 -1.45 7.37 0.45
C VAL A 82 -0.99 7.37 -1.00
N LEU A 83 -1.61 6.51 -1.80
CA LEU A 83 -1.42 6.51 -3.26
C LEU A 83 -2.41 7.49 -3.88
N PHE A 84 -1.88 8.49 -4.59
CA PHE A 84 -2.68 9.49 -5.29
C PHE A 84 -2.39 9.42 -6.78
N LYS A 85 -3.43 9.23 -7.59
CA LYS A 85 -3.33 9.32 -9.05
C LYS A 85 -3.57 10.76 -9.49
N ALA A 86 -2.50 11.39 -9.97
CA ALA A 86 -2.56 12.74 -10.53
C ALA A 86 -3.32 12.77 -11.88
N PRO A 87 -3.84 13.93 -12.31
CA PRO A 87 -4.57 14.05 -13.58
C PRO A 87 -3.78 13.65 -14.83
N ASP A 88 -2.45 13.69 -14.76
CA ASP A 88 -1.55 13.29 -15.85
C ASP A 88 -1.19 11.79 -15.83
N GLY A 89 -1.85 11.00 -14.97
CA GLY A 89 -1.65 9.55 -14.85
C GLY A 89 -0.50 9.14 -13.92
N ARG A 90 0.30 10.08 -13.39
CA ARG A 90 1.34 9.75 -12.41
C ARG A 90 0.72 9.27 -11.11
N ILE A 91 1.34 8.26 -10.51
CA ILE A 91 1.05 7.83 -9.14
C ILE A 91 2.05 8.50 -8.21
N ILE A 92 1.54 9.23 -7.22
CA ILE A 92 2.31 9.91 -6.19
C ILE A 92 2.08 9.17 -4.87
N LEU A 93 3.17 8.82 -4.19
CA LEU A 93 3.12 8.28 -2.84
C LEU A 93 3.38 9.40 -1.83
N TYR A 94 2.42 9.61 -0.92
CA TYR A 94 2.63 10.40 0.29
C TYR A 94 2.73 9.44 1.48
N TYR A 95 3.68 9.67 2.37
CA TYR A 95 3.86 8.86 3.58
C TYR A 95 4.58 9.71 4.63
N LYS A 96 4.55 9.24 5.89
CA LYS A 96 5.27 9.90 6.99
C LYS A 96 6.47 9.06 7.39
N VAL A 97 7.48 9.73 7.93
CA VAL A 97 8.67 9.12 8.51
C VAL A 97 8.93 9.70 9.90
N GLY A 98 9.48 8.91 10.82
CA GLY A 98 9.90 9.37 12.14
C GLY A 98 9.55 8.43 13.30
N GLU A 99 10.21 8.64 14.45
CA GLU A 99 10.17 7.75 15.62
C GLU A 99 8.83 7.70 16.35
N ASN A 100 8.01 8.77 16.27
CA ASN A 100 6.77 8.88 17.01
C ASN A 100 5.62 9.41 16.15
N ASP A 101 4.53 8.65 16.11
CA ASP A 101 3.26 9.03 15.50
C ASP A 101 2.49 10.12 16.28
N SER A 102 3.01 10.55 17.44
CA SER A 102 2.28 11.32 18.46
C SER A 102 2.80 12.75 18.66
N LEU A 103 3.88 13.15 17.99
CA LEU A 103 4.33 14.54 17.93
C LEU A 103 3.79 15.17 16.65
N TRP A 104 2.54 15.63 16.69
CA TRP A 104 1.89 16.39 15.62
C TRP A 104 1.10 17.53 16.23
#